data_AF-A0A5H2XNV9-F1
#
_entry.id   AF-A0A5H2XNV9-F1
#
_cell.length_a   1.000
_cell.length_b   1.000
_cell.length_c   1.000
_cell.angle_alpha   90.00
_cell.angle_beta   90.00
_cell.angle_gamma   90.00
#
_symmetry.space_group_name_H-M   'P 1'
#
loop_
_entity.id
_entity.type
_entity.pdbx_description
1 polymer ?
#
loop_
_entity_poly.entity_id
_entity_poly.type
_entity_poly.pdbx_seq_one_letter_code
_entity_poly.pdbx_strand_id
1 'polypeptide(L)'
;MVADQQSKDDSRVEAVLQLLRKQAPLSVKQEKFCNTACVERFLKAKGDSVKKAAKQLRACLSWRQSIGTENLIADEFSAELAEGVAYVSGHDEESRPVLIFRIKQDYQKFHSQKLFTRLLVFTLEVAIESMPKNVEQLVLLFDASKPPNLNLGIPKSTRLI
;
A
#
# COMPACT_ATOMS: atom_id res chain seq x y z
N MET A 1 -29.77 17.61 -2.66
CA MET A 1 -28.33 17.84 -2.88
C MET A 1 -27.51 16.55 -2.74
N VAL A 2 -27.66 15.76 -1.67
CA VAL A 2 -26.89 14.50 -1.49
C VAL A 2 -27.19 13.44 -2.57
N ALA A 3 -28.45 13.24 -2.94
CA ALA A 3 -28.83 12.25 -3.97
C ALA A 3 -28.32 12.58 -5.38
N ASP A 4 -28.20 13.87 -5.70
CA ASP A 4 -27.72 14.35 -7.01
C ASP A 4 -26.19 14.28 -7.12
N GLN A 5 -25.50 14.42 -5.98
CA GLN A 5 -24.06 14.22 -5.92
C GLN A 5 -23.68 12.74 -5.99
N GLN A 6 -24.41 11.87 -5.29
CA GLN A 6 -24.18 10.42 -5.35
C GLN A 6 -24.40 9.86 -6.76
N SER A 7 -25.48 10.28 -7.46
CA SER A 7 -25.75 9.83 -8.84
C SER A 7 -24.66 10.27 -9.82
N LYS A 8 -24.11 11.48 -9.62
CA LYS A 8 -23.00 12.00 -10.40
C LYS A 8 -21.69 11.24 -10.11
N ASP A 9 -21.46 10.85 -8.87
CA ASP A 9 -20.29 10.07 -8.46
C ASP A 9 -20.34 8.66 -9.05
N ASP A 10 -21.49 8.00 -8.95
CA ASP A 10 -21.75 6.69 -9.57
C ASP A 10 -21.53 6.73 -11.08
N SER A 11 -22.00 7.78 -11.75
CA SER A 11 -21.81 8.00 -13.19
C SER A 11 -20.32 8.15 -13.57
N ARG A 12 -19.54 8.86 -12.75
CA ARG A 12 -18.09 9.03 -12.98
C ARG A 12 -17.32 7.74 -12.75
N VAL A 13 -17.68 6.98 -11.72
CA VAL A 13 -17.10 5.65 -11.45
C VAL A 13 -17.30 4.74 -12.65
N GLU A 14 -18.54 4.64 -13.15
CA GLU A 14 -18.83 3.79 -14.30
C GLU A 14 -18.08 4.27 -15.55
N ALA A 15 -18.00 5.58 -15.79
CA ALA A 15 -17.23 6.12 -16.91
C ALA A 15 -15.73 5.74 -16.85
N VAL A 16 -15.13 5.71 -15.65
CA VAL A 16 -13.74 5.24 -15.48
C VAL A 16 -13.63 3.75 -15.81
N LEU A 17 -14.52 2.92 -15.29
CA LEU A 17 -14.54 1.47 -15.54
C LEU A 17 -14.71 1.16 -17.03
N GLN A 18 -15.60 1.87 -17.72
CA GLN A 18 -15.78 1.75 -19.16
C GLN A 18 -14.52 2.12 -19.95
N LEU A 19 -13.82 3.20 -19.58
CA LEU A 19 -12.55 3.56 -20.21
C LEU A 19 -11.47 2.51 -20.00
N LEU A 20 -11.41 1.89 -18.82
CA LEU A 20 -10.51 0.76 -18.58
C LEU A 20 -10.84 -0.38 -19.53
N ARG A 21 -12.07 -0.90 -19.48
CA ARG A 21 -12.51 -2.05 -20.30
C ARG A 21 -12.28 -1.82 -21.80
N LYS A 22 -12.49 -0.59 -22.29
CA LYS A 22 -12.24 -0.21 -23.69
C LYS A 22 -10.77 -0.31 -24.10
N GLN A 23 -9.83 -0.02 -23.20
CA GLN A 23 -8.39 -0.13 -23.50
C GLN A 23 -7.91 -1.58 -23.48
N ALA A 24 -8.35 -2.35 -22.49
CA ALA A 24 -8.05 -3.76 -22.37
C ALA A 24 -9.04 -4.42 -21.39
N PRO A 25 -9.50 -5.66 -21.66
CA PRO A 25 -10.30 -6.43 -20.72
C PRO A 25 -9.63 -6.52 -19.35
N LEU A 26 -10.44 -6.45 -18.28
CA LEU A 26 -9.97 -6.67 -16.92
C LEU A 26 -10.09 -8.16 -16.58
N SER A 27 -9.12 -8.70 -15.85
CA SER A 27 -9.29 -10.03 -15.25
C SER A 27 -10.26 -9.96 -14.08
N VAL A 28 -10.84 -11.09 -13.67
CA VAL A 28 -11.76 -11.17 -12.52
C VAL A 28 -11.14 -10.54 -11.25
N LYS A 29 -9.85 -10.76 -11.01
CA LYS A 29 -9.13 -10.18 -9.87
C LYS A 29 -9.00 -8.66 -10.00
N GLN A 30 -8.73 -8.15 -11.20
CA GLN A 30 -8.68 -6.71 -11.47
C GLN A 30 -10.05 -6.06 -11.33
N GLU A 31 -11.12 -6.72 -11.76
CA GLU A 31 -12.49 -6.22 -11.56
C GLU A 31 -12.84 -6.13 -10.07
N LYS A 32 -12.48 -7.15 -9.28
CA LYS A 32 -12.66 -7.14 -7.82
C LYS A 32 -11.88 -5.99 -7.15
N PHE A 33 -10.65 -5.74 -7.60
CA PHE A 33 -9.83 -4.64 -7.11
C PHE A 33 -10.40 -3.26 -7.48
N CYS A 34 -10.92 -3.12 -8.71
CA CYS A 34 -11.53 -1.89 -9.21
C CYS A 34 -12.98 -1.68 -8.72
N ASN A 35 -13.24 -1.93 -7.44
CA ASN A 35 -14.53 -1.62 -6.82
C ASN A 35 -14.79 -0.09 -6.76
N THR A 36 -16.02 0.31 -6.46
CA THR A 36 -16.45 1.71 -6.41
C THR A 36 -15.52 2.58 -5.57
N ALA A 37 -15.25 2.18 -4.32
CA ALA A 37 -14.38 2.90 -3.40
C ALA A 37 -12.95 3.09 -3.96
N CYS A 38 -12.40 2.04 -4.59
CA CYS A 38 -11.11 2.13 -5.28
C CYS A 38 -11.15 3.20 -6.38
N VAL A 39 -12.14 3.15 -7.27
CA VAL A 39 -12.26 4.09 -8.38
C VAL A 39 -12.45 5.53 -7.87
N GLU A 40 -13.25 5.73 -6.84
CA GLU A 40 -13.47 7.02 -6.19
C GLU A 40 -12.17 7.61 -5.64
N ARG A 41 -11.30 6.81 -5.00
CA ARG A 41 -9.98 7.28 -4.54
C ARG A 41 -9.13 7.79 -5.71
N PHE A 42 -9.14 7.11 -6.85
CA PHE A 42 -8.41 7.57 -8.04
C PHE A 42 -9.05 8.82 -8.67
N LEU A 43 -10.38 8.94 -8.66
CA LEU A 43 -11.08 10.14 -9.10
C LEU A 43 -10.71 11.34 -8.23
N LYS A 44 -10.84 11.22 -6.90
CA LYS A 44 -10.49 12.27 -5.93
C LYS A 44 -9.03 12.70 -6.08
N ALA A 45 -8.10 11.75 -6.17
CA ALA A 45 -6.67 12.04 -6.35
C ALA A 45 -6.34 12.71 -7.69
N LYS A 46 -7.24 12.65 -8.68
CA LYS A 46 -7.07 13.26 -10.00
C LYS A 46 -8.03 14.41 -10.26
N GLY A 47 -8.60 15.00 -9.21
CA GLY A 47 -9.52 16.14 -9.31
C GLY A 47 -10.75 15.80 -10.14
N ASP A 48 -11.30 14.60 -9.91
CA ASP A 48 -12.49 14.05 -10.57
C ASP A 48 -12.41 13.89 -12.09
N SER A 49 -11.21 13.98 -12.65
CA SER A 49 -10.99 13.78 -14.08
C SER A 49 -11.03 12.29 -14.43
N VAL A 50 -12.15 11.83 -14.99
CA VAL A 50 -12.37 10.45 -15.46
C VAL A 50 -11.19 9.92 -16.30
N LYS A 51 -10.70 10.69 -17.27
CA LYS A 51 -9.58 10.29 -18.14
C LYS A 51 -8.26 10.13 -17.36
N LYS A 52 -7.95 11.04 -16.43
CA LYS A 52 -6.74 10.98 -15.61
C LYS A 52 -6.81 9.84 -14.60
N ALA A 53 -7.97 9.63 -13.98
CA ALA A 53 -8.24 8.53 -13.05
C ALA A 53 -8.07 7.18 -13.76
N ALA A 54 -8.72 6.97 -14.91
CA ALA A 54 -8.58 5.74 -15.70
C ALA A 54 -7.12 5.47 -16.11
N LYS A 55 -6.38 6.49 -16.58
CA LYS A 55 -4.96 6.34 -16.93
C LYS A 55 -4.11 5.90 -15.72
N GLN A 56 -4.32 6.52 -14.57
CA GLN A 56 -3.56 6.19 -13.36
C GLN A 56 -3.93 4.82 -12.80
N LEU A 57 -5.21 4.47 -12.81
CA LEU A 57 -5.69 3.17 -12.35
C LEU A 57 -5.15 2.05 -13.24
N ARG A 58 -5.11 2.25 -14.57
CA ARG A 58 -4.46 1.30 -15.49
C ARG A 58 -2.97 1.09 -15.15
N ALA A 59 -2.23 2.18 -14.92
CA ALA A 59 -0.83 2.09 -14.53
C ALA A 59 -0.63 1.35 -13.19
N CYS A 60 -1.54 1.57 -12.23
CA CYS A 60 -1.56 0.84 -10.97
C CYS A 60 -1.79 -0.67 -11.19
N LEU A 61 -2.77 -1.04 -12.02
CA LEU A 61 -3.04 -2.45 -12.36
C LEU A 61 -1.82 -3.13 -13.01
N SER A 62 -1.14 -2.45 -13.93
CA SER A 62 0.08 -2.96 -14.55
C SER A 62 1.22 -3.13 -13.54
N TRP A 63 1.38 -2.18 -12.61
CA TRP A 63 2.37 -2.31 -11.54
C TRP A 63 2.05 -3.46 -10.58
N ARG A 64 0.79 -3.60 -10.15
CA ARG A 64 0.34 -4.74 -9.33
C ARG A 64 0.67 -6.07 -10.00
N GLN A 65 0.40 -6.18 -11.30
CA GLN A 65 0.76 -7.35 -12.09
C GLN A 65 2.26 -7.60 -12.13
N SER A 66 3.10 -6.57 -12.30
CA SER A 66 4.56 -6.73 -12.31
C SER A 66 5.14 -7.15 -10.96
N ILE A 67 4.50 -6.75 -9.85
CA ILE A 67 4.85 -7.21 -8.51
C ILE A 67 4.31 -8.61 -8.26
N GLY A 68 3.23 -9.02 -8.92
CA GLY A 68 2.56 -10.30 -8.68
C GLY A 68 1.80 -10.32 -7.36
N THR A 69 1.13 -9.20 -7.00
CA THR A 69 0.37 -9.03 -5.74
C THR A 69 -0.54 -10.20 -5.42
N GLU A 70 -1.18 -10.74 -6.45
CA GLU A 70 -2.18 -11.81 -6.35
C GLU A 70 -1.61 -13.18 -5.96
N ASN A 71 -0.28 -13.31 -5.93
CA ASN A 71 0.43 -14.56 -5.64
C ASN A 71 1.41 -14.41 -4.46
N LEU A 72 1.41 -13.27 -3.76
CA LEU A 72 2.27 -13.09 -2.59
C LEU A 72 1.78 -13.98 -1.45
N ILE A 73 2.68 -14.78 -0.89
CA ILE A 73 2.40 -15.67 0.24
C ILE A 73 3.42 -15.43 1.37
N ALA A 74 3.00 -15.65 2.62
CA ALA A 74 3.83 -15.39 3.79
C ALA A 74 5.15 -16.19 3.79
N ASP A 75 5.13 -17.40 3.24
CA ASP A 75 6.30 -18.30 3.18
C ASP A 75 7.48 -17.69 2.42
N GLU A 76 7.22 -16.84 1.41
CA GLU A 76 8.26 -16.10 0.68
C GLU A 76 9.07 -15.15 1.57
N PHE A 77 8.53 -14.78 2.73
CA PHE A 77 9.08 -13.77 3.64
C PHE A 77 9.26 -14.32 5.07
N SER A 78 9.27 -15.64 5.24
CA SER A 78 9.25 -16.28 6.55
C SER A 78 10.38 -15.79 7.48
N ALA A 79 11.59 -15.61 6.96
CA ALA A 79 12.73 -15.09 7.72
C ALA A 79 12.48 -13.64 8.16
N GLU A 80 12.05 -12.78 7.24
CA GLU A 80 11.79 -11.37 7.50
C GLU A 80 10.63 -11.15 8.46
N LEU A 81 9.57 -11.94 8.34
CA LEU A 81 8.41 -11.90 9.23
C LEU A 81 8.78 -12.41 10.63
N ALA A 82 9.54 -13.50 10.74
CA ALA A 82 10.03 -14.01 12.03
C ALA A 82 10.96 -13.01 12.72
N GLU A 83 11.77 -12.30 11.94
CA GLU A 83 12.61 -11.20 12.41
C GLU A 83 11.84 -9.89 12.64
N GLY A 84 10.53 -9.87 12.38
CA GLY A 84 9.62 -8.72 12.47
C GLY A 84 10.07 -7.51 11.67
N VAL A 85 10.66 -7.71 10.48
CA VAL A 85 11.05 -6.61 9.58
C VAL A 85 9.84 -5.77 9.19
N ALA A 86 8.67 -6.40 9.00
CA ALA A 86 7.41 -5.72 8.74
C ALA A 86 6.26 -6.51 9.38
N TYR A 87 5.29 -5.82 9.97
CA TYR A 87 4.10 -6.44 10.56
C TYR A 87 2.95 -5.45 10.75
N VAL A 88 1.72 -5.97 10.86
CA VAL A 88 0.53 -5.20 11.22
C VAL A 88 0.34 -5.28 12.73
N SER A 89 0.29 -4.12 13.38
CA SER A 89 0.25 -3.95 14.85
C SER A 89 -1.13 -3.47 15.32
N GLY A 90 -2.19 -4.15 14.87
CA GLY A 90 -3.57 -3.80 15.22
C GLY A 90 -4.05 -2.51 14.53
N HIS A 91 -4.93 -1.77 15.21
CA HIS A 91 -5.57 -0.56 14.70
C HIS A 91 -5.39 0.61 15.67
N ASP A 92 -5.35 1.83 15.14
CA ASP A 92 -5.37 3.06 15.95
C ASP A 92 -6.79 3.43 16.41
N GLU A 93 -6.93 4.59 17.06
CA GLU A 93 -8.22 5.08 17.58
C GLU A 93 -9.25 5.38 16.47
N GLU A 94 -8.79 5.60 15.23
CA GLU A 94 -9.63 5.79 14.04
C GLU A 94 -9.91 4.47 13.30
N SER A 95 -9.55 3.34 13.92
CA SER A 95 -9.66 1.99 13.34
C SER A 95 -8.83 1.80 12.06
N ARG A 96 -7.79 2.61 11.84
CA ARG A 96 -6.84 2.43 10.74
C ARG A 96 -5.82 1.36 11.13
N PRO A 97 -5.55 0.37 10.27
CA PRO A 97 -4.51 -0.61 10.56
C PRO A 97 -3.14 0.09 10.65
N VAL A 98 -2.36 -0.29 11.65
CA VAL A 98 -1.02 0.26 11.89
C VAL A 98 0.00 -0.73 11.36
N LEU A 99 0.72 -0.36 10.30
CA LEU A 99 1.83 -1.13 9.76
C LEU A 99 3.13 -0.59 10.36
N ILE A 100 3.94 -1.49 10.92
CA ILE A 100 5.28 -1.18 11.40
C ILE A 100 6.30 -1.78 10.45
N PHE A 101 7.26 -0.96 10.01
CA PHE A 101 8.37 -1.37 9.16
C PHE A 101 9.68 -1.01 9.84
N ARG A 102 10.48 -2.02 10.22
CA ARG A 102 11.76 -1.84 10.91
C ARG A 102 12.90 -1.83 9.91
N ILE A 103 13.53 -0.67 9.75
CA ILE A 103 14.64 -0.46 8.82
C ILE A 103 15.91 -1.06 9.42
N LYS A 104 16.26 -2.27 8.98
CA LYS A 104 17.55 -2.88 9.30
C LYS A 104 18.61 -2.38 8.31
N GLN A 105 19.62 -1.67 8.81
CA GLN A 105 20.69 -1.08 7.98
C GLN A 105 21.41 -2.12 7.09
N ASP A 106 21.55 -3.35 7.57
CA ASP A 106 22.21 -4.42 6.84
C ASP A 106 21.28 -5.18 5.89
N TYR A 107 19.95 -4.93 5.93
CA TYR A 107 18.99 -5.64 5.09
C TYR A 107 19.33 -5.51 3.60
N GLN A 108 19.67 -4.30 3.17
CA GLN A 108 20.03 -3.99 1.78
C GLN A 108 21.37 -4.62 1.34
N LYS A 109 22.21 -5.08 2.27
CA LYS A 109 23.46 -5.79 1.94
C LYS A 109 23.20 -7.25 1.56
N PHE A 110 22.17 -7.85 2.15
CA PHE A 110 21.88 -9.28 2.01
C PHE A 110 20.63 -9.57 1.16
N HIS A 111 19.80 -8.56 0.88
CA HIS A 111 18.54 -8.74 0.16
C HIS A 111 18.40 -7.77 -1.00
N SER A 112 17.72 -8.23 -2.05
CA SER A 112 17.44 -7.40 -3.23
C SER A 112 16.37 -6.34 -2.94
N GLN A 113 16.44 -5.20 -3.65
CA GLN A 113 15.37 -4.20 -3.63
C GLN A 113 14.01 -4.80 -4.05
N LYS A 114 14.02 -5.75 -4.98
CA LYS A 114 12.81 -6.45 -5.43
C LYS A 114 12.14 -7.21 -4.28
N LEU A 115 12.91 -7.94 -3.48
CA LEU A 115 12.39 -8.67 -2.32
C LEU A 115 11.84 -7.70 -1.27
N PHE A 116 12.56 -6.62 -0.98
CA PHE A 116 12.10 -5.57 -0.08
C PHE A 116 10.77 -4.96 -0.51
N THR A 117 10.64 -4.59 -1.79
CA THR A 117 9.38 -4.06 -2.34
C THR A 117 8.26 -5.09 -2.23
N ARG A 118 8.52 -6.37 -2.49
CA ARG A 118 7.50 -7.43 -2.36
C ARG A 118 7.05 -7.63 -0.91
N LEU A 119 7.97 -7.63 0.06
CA LEU A 119 7.65 -7.71 1.49
C LEU A 119 6.77 -6.52 1.93
N LEU A 120 7.14 -5.30 1.52
CA LEU A 120 6.36 -4.11 1.80
C LEU A 120 4.95 -4.22 1.22
N VAL A 121 4.83 -4.62 -0.04
CA VAL A 121 3.54 -4.79 -0.70
C VAL A 121 2.72 -5.90 -0.04
N PHE A 122 3.31 -7.05 0.27
CA PHE A 122 2.65 -8.13 1.00
C PHE A 122 2.04 -7.63 2.32
N THR A 123 2.84 -6.92 3.12
CA THR A 123 2.40 -6.42 4.43
C THR A 123 1.32 -5.33 4.29
N LEU A 124 1.38 -4.52 3.23
CA LEU A 124 0.34 -3.55 2.90
C LEU A 124 -0.97 -4.23 2.49
N GLU A 125 -0.94 -5.29 1.67
CA GLU A 125 -2.16 -6.03 1.30
C GLU A 125 -2.80 -6.65 2.55
N VAL A 126 -2.02 -7.24 3.46
CA VAL A 126 -2.51 -7.75 4.75
C VAL A 126 -3.15 -6.63 5.59
N ALA A 127 -2.52 -5.45 5.66
CA ALA A 127 -3.09 -4.30 6.36
C ALA A 127 -4.43 -3.86 5.74
N ILE A 128 -4.49 -3.73 4.41
CA ILE A 128 -5.71 -3.34 3.67
C ILE A 128 -6.82 -4.37 3.88
N GLU A 129 -6.52 -5.67 3.86
CA GLU A 129 -7.50 -6.73 4.12
C GLU A 129 -8.06 -6.69 5.55
N SER A 130 -7.27 -6.19 6.51
CA SER A 130 -7.71 -6.00 7.90
C SER A 130 -8.51 -4.71 8.15
N MET A 131 -8.72 -3.87 7.12
CA MET A 131 -9.47 -2.62 7.28
C MET A 131 -10.96 -2.91 7.52
N PRO A 132 -11.56 -2.31 8.57
CA PRO A 132 -13.01 -2.34 8.74
C PRO A 132 -13.74 -1.67 7.57
N LYS A 133 -15.03 -1.97 7.44
CA LYS A 133 -15.89 -1.30 6.45
C LYS A 133 -15.83 0.22 6.64
N ASN A 134 -15.67 0.95 5.54
CA ASN A 134 -15.53 2.41 5.48
C ASN A 134 -14.21 2.99 6.00
N VAL A 135 -13.23 2.16 6.37
CA VAL A 135 -11.85 2.61 6.62
C VAL A 135 -11.05 2.49 5.33
N GLU A 136 -10.45 3.60 4.90
CA GLU A 136 -9.69 3.66 3.64
C GLU A 136 -8.23 4.08 3.81
N GLN A 137 -7.80 4.27 5.06
CA GLN A 137 -6.48 4.78 5.41
C GLN A 137 -5.79 3.80 6.36
N LEU A 138 -4.47 3.76 6.28
CA LEU A 138 -3.60 3.04 7.20
C LEU A 138 -2.57 4.00 7.79
N VAL A 139 -1.98 3.60 8.92
CA VAL A 139 -0.83 4.28 9.50
C VAL A 139 0.41 3.46 9.18
N LEU A 140 1.44 4.09 8.61
CA LEU A 140 2.73 3.43 8.34
C LEU A 140 3.80 4.06 9.22
N LEU A 141 4.39 3.25 10.10
CA LEU A 141 5.48 3.65 11.00
C LEU A 141 6.79 3.03 10.53
N PHE A 142 7.79 3.87 10.27
CA PHE A 142 9.14 3.44 10.00
C PHE A 142 9.98 3.53 11.27
N ASP A 143 10.40 2.38 11.80
CA ASP A 143 11.37 2.32 12.88
C ASP A 143 12.79 2.29 12.29
N ALA A 144 13.48 3.42 12.39
CA ALA A 144 14.87 3.59 11.95
C ALA A 144 15.87 3.52 13.12
N SER A 145 15.46 2.95 14.25
CA SER A 145 16.33 2.83 15.42
C SER A 145 17.56 1.96 15.10
N LYS A 146 18.74 2.44 15.48
CA LYS A 146 19.97 1.66 15.35
C LYS A 146 19.95 0.52 16.37
N PRO A 147 20.45 -0.68 16.03
CA PRO A 147 20.61 -1.72 17.03
C PRO A 147 21.54 -1.22 18.15
N PRO A 148 21.22 -1.50 19.42
CA PRO A 148 21.92 -0.93 20.58
C PRO A 148 23.43 -1.26 20.63
N ASN A 149 23.89 -2.26 19.86
CA ASN A 149 25.26 -2.77 19.86
C ASN A 149 26.11 -2.34 18.65
N LEU A 150 25.66 -1.39 17.82
CA LEU A 150 26.50 -0.87 16.74
C LEU A 150 27.49 0.17 17.30
N ASN A 151 28.61 -0.30 17.84
CA ASN A 151 29.78 0.52 18.13
C ASN A 151 30.38 1.03 16.81
N LEU A 152 29.91 2.17 16.31
CA LEU A 152 30.46 2.85 15.13
C LEU A 152 31.82 3.52 15.39
N GLY A 153 32.49 3.26 16.52
CA GLY A 153 33.72 3.96 16.90
C GLY A 153 33.55 5.48 17.03
N ILE A 154 32.31 5.99 17.07
CA ILE A 154 32.02 7.40 17.23
C ILE A 154 32.31 7.76 18.69
N PRO A 155 33.25 8.67 18.98
CA PRO A 155 33.54 9.08 20.34
C PRO A 155 32.27 9.58 21.03
N LYS A 156 31.90 8.94 22.14
CA LYS A 156 30.84 9.44 23.03
C LYS A 156 31.39 10.60 23.85
N SER A 157 31.42 11.80 23.27
CA SER A 157 31.39 13.05 24.04
C SER A 157 31.20 14.23 23.11
N THR A 158 30.20 15.08 23.37
CA THR A 158 30.46 16.44 23.87
C THR A 158 29.15 17.05 24.34
N ARG A 159 29.18 17.49 25.60
CA ARG A 159 28.18 18.29 26.29
C ARG A 159 28.05 19.64 25.58
N LEU A 160 26.84 20.09 25.28
CA LEU A 160 26.62 21.50 24.92
C LEU A 160 25.64 22.13 25.91
N ILE A 161 26.03 23.33 26.27
CA ILE A 161 25.33 24.35 27.07
C ILE A 161 24.08 24.77 26.32
#